data_AF-A0A0R1MYT3-F1
#
_entry.id   AF-A0A0R1MYT3-F1
#
_cell.length_a   1.000
_cell.length_b   1.000
_cell.length_c   1.000
_cell.angle_alpha   90.00
_cell.angle_beta   90.00
_cell.angle_gamma   90.00
#
_symmetry.space_group_name_H-M   'P 1'
#
loop_
_entity.id
_entity.type
_entity.pdbx_description
1 polymer ?
#
loop_
_entity_poly.entity_id
_entity_poly.type
_entity_poly.pdbx_seq_one_letter_code
_entity_poly.pdbx_strand_id
1 'polypeptide(L)' 'MDDMRHKVWWGINIFFAAVFVSGAMLIMLRQVDGAGHVETFGSRMAALGVLGAFALLIVVIEALVWFFSRPRKER' A
#
# COMPACT_ATOMS: atom_id res chain seq x y z
N MET A 1 14.51 22.49 -8.13
CA MET A 1 14.06 21.23 -8.75
C MET A 1 13.67 20.17 -7.71
N ASP A 2 14.06 20.30 -6.44
CA ASP A 2 13.72 19.35 -5.36
C ASP A 2 12.24 19.32 -4.97
N ASP A 3 11.54 20.45 -5.03
CA ASP A 3 10.10 20.54 -4.74
C ASP A 3 9.22 19.67 -5.66
N MET A 4 9.55 19.61 -6.94
CA MET A 4 8.80 18.79 -7.90
C MET A 4 8.96 17.30 -7.61
N ARG A 5 10.17 16.85 -7.26
CA ARG A 5 10.40 15.46 -6.84
C ARG A 5 9.63 15.12 -5.58
N HIS A 6 9.62 16.01 -4.60
CA HIS A 6 8.89 15.79 -3.35
C HIS A 6 7.37 15.75 -3.57
N LYS A 7 6.82 16.63 -4.41
CA LYS A 7 5.38 16.62 -4.77
C LYS A 7 4.98 15.35 -5.53
N VAL A 8 5.81 14.90 -6.49
CA VAL A 8 5.56 13.65 -7.22
C VAL A 8 5.64 12.45 -6.30
N TRP A 9 6.62 12.42 -5.39
CA TRP A 9 6.78 11.35 -4.41
C TRP A 9 5.57 11.26 -3.46
N TRP A 10 5.09 12.41 -2.97
CA TRP A 10 3.88 12.45 -2.14
C TRP A 10 2.62 12.05 -2.92
N GLY A 11 2.52 12.46 -4.19
CA GLY A 11 1.42 12.07 -5.08
C GLY A 11 1.35 10.57 -5.35
N ILE A 12 2.50 9.92 -5.58
CA ILE A 12 2.59 8.46 -5.73
C ILE A 12 2.12 7.77 -4.44
N ASN A 13 2.55 8.26 -3.29
CA ASN A 13 2.20 7.64 -2.01
C ASN A 13 0.70 7.76 -1.70
N ILE A 14 0.07 8.92 -1.97
CA ILE A 14 -1.39 9.08 -1.87
C ILE A 14 -2.11 8.13 -2.84
N PHE A 15 -1.63 8.01 -4.07
CA PHE A 15 -2.23 7.12 -5.06
C PHE A 15 -2.22 5.68 -4.56
N PHE A 16 -1.08 5.17 -4.07
CA PHE A 16 -1.01 3.84 -3.47
C PHE A 16 -1.93 3.70 -2.26
N ALA A 17 -1.95 4.67 -1.35
CA ALA A 17 -2.85 4.66 -0.20
C ALA A 17 -4.33 4.58 -0.64
N ALA A 18 -4.73 5.36 -1.65
CA ALA A 18 -6.08 5.33 -2.19
C ALA A 18 -6.43 3.97 -2.82
N VAL A 19 -5.51 3.37 -3.58
CA VAL A 19 -5.68 2.03 -4.16
C VAL A 19 -5.83 0.96 -3.07
N PHE A 20 -4.99 1.01 -2.03
CA PHE A 20 -5.05 0.06 -0.92
C PHE A 20 -6.34 0.19 -0.12
N VAL A 21 -6.78 1.42 0.19
CA VAL A 21 -8.04 1.67 0.88
C VAL A 21 -9.22 1.19 0.05
N SER A 22 -9.23 1.47 -1.25
CA SER A 22 -10.27 1.02 -2.17
C SER A 22 -10.32 -0.52 -2.25
N GLY A 23 -9.15 -1.16 -2.34
CA GLY A 23 -9.03 -2.63 -2.31
C GLY A 23 -9.56 -3.24 -1.01
N ALA A 24 -9.25 -2.63 0.14
CA ALA A 24 -9.76 -3.08 1.43
C ALA A 24 -11.29 -2.96 1.51
N MET A 25 -11.85 -1.84 1.02
CA MET A 25 -13.31 -1.67 0.93
C MET A 25 -13.96 -2.72 0.03
N LEU A 26 -13.37 -3.02 -1.13
CA LEU A 26 -13.87 -4.05 -2.04
C LEU A 26 -13.86 -5.44 -1.38
N ILE A 27 -12.83 -5.77 -0.61
CA ILE A 27 -12.78 -7.03 0.15
C ILE A 27 -13.88 -7.08 1.21
N MET A 28 -14.17 -5.97 1.89
CA MET A 28 -15.25 -5.94 2.90
C MET A 28 -16.65 -6.00 2.28
N LEU A 29 -16.84 -5.37 1.12
CA LEU A 29 -18.14 -5.26 0.46
C LEU A 29 -18.48 -6.47 -0.41
N ARG A 30 -17.49 -7.21 -0.92
CA ARG A 30 -17.76 -8.39 -1.76
C ARG A 30 -18.32 -9.54 -0.92
N GLN A 31 -19.26 -10.26 -1.50
CA GLN A 31 -19.91 -11.42 -0.87
C GLN A 31 -19.32 -12.75 -1.36
N VAL A 32 -18.67 -12.73 -2.52
CA VAL A 32 -18.08 -13.91 -3.18
C VAL A 32 -16.70 -13.52 -3.68
N ASP A 33 -15.74 -14.42 -3.55
CA ASP A 33 -14.42 -14.22 -4.12
C ASP A 33 -14.37 -14.49 -5.64
N GLY A 34 -13.23 -14.21 -6.25
CA GLY A 34 -13.02 -14.44 -7.69
C GLY A 34 -13.01 -15.91 -8.11
N ALA A 35 -13.02 -16.85 -7.16
CA ALA A 35 -13.12 -18.29 -7.37
C ALA A 35 -14.54 -18.83 -7.12
N GLY A 36 -15.52 -17.96 -6.81
CA GLY A 36 -16.89 -18.37 -6.50
C GLY A 36 -17.09 -18.84 -5.05
N HIS A 37 -16.09 -18.70 -4.18
CA HIS A 37 -16.19 -19.04 -2.77
C HIS A 37 -16.90 -17.92 -2.01
N VAL A 38 -17.93 -18.27 -1.24
CA VAL A 38 -18.63 -17.32 -0.37
C VAL A 38 -17.68 -16.88 0.73
N GLU A 39 -17.47 -15.57 0.83
CA GLU A 39 -16.53 -15.04 1.79
C GLU A 39 -17.05 -15.17 3.22
N THR A 40 -16.39 -16.02 4.00
CA THR A 40 -16.56 -16.05 5.46
C THR A 40 -15.80 -14.89 6.10
N PHE A 41 -16.15 -14.55 7.35
CA PHE A 41 -15.42 -13.53 8.11
C PHE A 41 -13.91 -13.84 8.20
N GLY A 42 -13.55 -15.12 8.37
CA GLY A 42 -12.14 -15.56 8.39
C GLY A 42 -11.43 -15.33 7.05
N SER A 43 -12.08 -15.69 5.94
CA SER A 43 -11.52 -15.51 4.59
C SER A 43 -11.30 -14.03 4.27
N ARG A 44 -12.21 -13.13 4.69
CA ARG A 44 -12.06 -11.67 4.53
C ARG A 44 -10.88 -11.12 5.32
N MET A 45 -10.72 -11.54 6.57
CA MET A 45 -9.59 -11.13 7.41
C MET A 45 -8.26 -11.61 6.84
N ALA A 46 -8.22 -12.84 6.30
CA ALA A 46 -7.02 -13.34 5.61
C ALA A 46 -6.69 -12.51 4.36
N ALA A 47 -7.68 -12.18 3.53
CA ALA A 47 -7.50 -11.34 2.35
C ALA A 47 -7.03 -9.92 2.71
N LEU A 48 -7.61 -9.29 3.75
CA LEU A 48 -7.12 -8.01 4.28
C LEU A 48 -5.72 -8.13 4.86
N GLY A 49 -5.38 -9.26 5.50
CA GLY A 49 -4.04 -9.53 6.00
C GLY A 49 -3.00 -9.59 4.89
N VAL A 50 -3.31 -10.27 3.78
CA VAL A 50 -2.43 -10.32 2.59
C VAL A 50 -2.29 -8.93 1.97
N LEU A 51 -3.40 -8.20 1.83
CA LEU A 51 -3.40 -6.83 1.32
C LEU A 51 -2.53 -5.91 2.21
N GLY A 52 -2.68 -6.01 3.53
CA GLY A 52 -1.88 -5.27 4.51
C GLY A 52 -0.40 -5.63 4.47
N ALA A 53 -0.06 -6.92 4.32
CA ALA A 53 1.33 -7.37 4.18
C ALA A 53 1.99 -6.78 2.92
N PHE A 54 1.26 -6.73 1.80
CA PHE A 54 1.73 -6.09 0.57
C PHE A 54 1.93 -4.58 0.72
N ALA A 55 1.00 -3.90 1.38
CA ALA A 55 1.13 -2.47 1.69
C ALA A 55 2.39 -2.20 2.53
N LEU A 56 2.61 -3.03 3.55
CA LEU A 56 3.75 -2.91 4.46
C LEU A 56 5.08 -3.14 3.71
N LEU A 57 5.12 -4.11 2.79
CA LEU A 57 6.28 -4.34 1.93
C LEU A 57 6.60 -3.11 1.06
N ILE A 58 5.59 -2.48 0.47
CA ILE A 58 5.78 -1.25 -0.32
C ILE A 58 6.32 -0.11 0.56
N VAL A 59 5.73 0.11 1.74
CA VAL A 59 6.19 1.14 2.68
C VAL A 59 7.65 0.91 3.10
N VAL A 60 8.04 -0.35 3.35
CA VAL A 60 9.43 -0.68 3.68
C VAL A 60 10.37 -0.35 2.53
N ILE A 61 10.02 -0.71 1.29
CA ILE A 61 10.83 -0.39 0.11
C ILE A 61 10.93 1.14 -0.06
N GLU A 62 9.83 1.87 0.05
CA GLU A 62 9.82 3.34 -0.03
C GLU A 62 10.70 3.98 1.06
N ALA A 63 10.63 3.47 2.29
CA ALA A 63 11.46 3.94 3.40
C ALA A 63 12.95 3.67 3.14
N LEU A 64 13.30 2.50 2.58
CA LEU A 64 14.66 2.18 2.18
C LEU A 64 15.15 3.12 1.08
N VAL A 65 14.36 3.31 0.01
CA VAL A 65 14.70 4.23 -1.09
C VAL A 65 14.89 5.65 -0.56
N TRP A 66 14.02 6.11 0.33
CA TRP A 66 14.14 7.44 0.95
C TRP A 66 15.39 7.57 1.82
N PHE A 67 15.71 6.52 2.61
CA PHE A 67 16.89 6.49 3.46
C PHE A 67 18.19 6.53 2.64
N PHE A 68 18.29 5.73 1.57
CA PHE A 68 19.47 5.69 0.71
C PHE A 68 19.60 6.92 -0.20
N SER A 69 18.48 7.52 -0.63
CA SER A 69 18.50 8.71 -1.48
C SER A 69 18.80 10.00 -0.71
N ARG A 70 18.84 9.95 0.64
CA ARG A 70 19.24 11.10 1.45
C ARG A 70 20.75 11.28 1.32
N PRO A 71 21.25 12.39 0.76
CA PRO A 71 22.68 12.65 0.76
C PRO A 71 23.15 12.66 2.21
N ARG A 72 24.16 11.84 2.49
CA ARG A 72 24.87 11.82 3.78
C ARG A 72 25.33 13.25 3.99
N LYS A 73 24.65 14.00 4.87
CA LYS A 73 25.11 15.33 5.29
C LYS A 73 26.38 15.06 6.10
N GLU A 74 27.51 15.01 5.39
CA GLU A 74 28.84 14.89 5.94
C GLU A 74 28.97 16.00 6.97
N ARG A 75 29.20 15.59 8.23
CA ARG A 75 29.37 16.51 9.35
C ARG A 75 30.66 17.29 9.20
#